data_AF-A0A2V8Y2A2-F1
#
_entry.id   AF-A0A2V8Y2A2-F1
#
_cell.length_a   1.000
_cell.length_b   1.000
_cell.length_c   1.000
_cell.angle_alpha   90.00
_cell.angle_beta   90.00
_cell.angle_gamma   90.00
#
_symmetry.space_group_name_H-M   'P 1'
#
loop_
_entity.id
_entity.type
_entity.pdbx_description
1 polymer ?
#
loop_
_entity_poly.entity_id
_entity_poly.type
_entity_poly.pdbx_seq_one_letter_code
_entity_poly.pdbx_strand_id
1 'polypeptide(L)' 'MKSVGSREFKNRRGRYMKAVRRGQSLLLTERGKPVAKVGQIRTRAPNSL' A
#
# COMPACT_ATOMS: atom_id res chain seq x y z
N MET A 1 3.27 5.52 -8.37
CA MET A 1 2.99 5.08 -6.98
C MET A 1 2.48 6.29 -6.20
N LYS A 2 1.35 6.21 -5.48
CA LYS A 2 0.79 7.38 -4.78
C LYS A 2 1.42 7.56 -3.40
N SER A 3 1.93 8.75 -3.08
CA SER A 3 2.43 9.09 -1.74
C SER A 3 1.27 9.43 -0.79
N VAL A 4 1.29 8.87 0.41
CA VAL A 4 0.23 9.03 1.42
C VAL A 4 0.87 9.14 2.80
N GLY A 5 0.50 10.15 3.59
CA GLY A 5 0.99 10.26 4.96
C GLY A 5 0.48 9.12 5.86
N SER A 6 1.29 8.60 6.78
CA SER A 6 0.91 7.49 7.67
C SER A 6 -0.35 7.81 8.48
N ARG A 7 -0.48 9.06 8.97
CA ARG A 7 -1.68 9.55 9.67
C ARG A 7 -2.91 9.59 8.76
N GLU A 8 -2.76 10.04 7.52
CA GLU A 8 -3.87 10.04 6.56
C GLU A 8 -4.30 8.61 6.23
N PHE A 9 -3.33 7.72 5.99
CA PHE A 9 -3.59 6.32 5.71
C PHE A 9 -4.35 5.64 6.85
N LYS A 10 -3.94 5.87 8.11
CA LYS A 10 -4.65 5.40 9.30
C LYS A 10 -6.10 5.88 9.31
N ASN A 11 -6.31 7.19 9.13
CA ASN A 11 -7.63 7.80 9.24
C ASN A 11 -8.55 7.47 8.06
N ARG A 12 -7.99 7.15 6.89
CA ARG A 12 -8.74 6.89 5.64
C ARG A 12 -8.48 5.49 5.08
N ARG A 13 -8.20 4.52 5.95
CA ARG A 13 -7.77 3.16 5.57
C ARG A 13 -8.70 2.51 4.55
N GLY A 14 -10.02 2.63 4.69
CA GLY A 14 -10.99 2.04 3.76
C GLY A 14 -10.82 2.52 2.31
N ARG A 15 -10.58 3.83 2.10
CA ARG A 15 -10.33 4.41 0.77
C ARG A 15 -9.06 3.83 0.15
N TYR A 16 -8.00 3.76 0.94
CA TYR A 16 -6.70 3.30 0.49
C TYR A 16 -6.64 1.79 0.28
N MET A 17 -7.32 0.99 1.10
CA MET A 17 -7.48 -0.44 0.87
C MET A 17 -8.28 -0.75 -0.39
N LYS A 18 -9.34 0.01 -0.69
CA LYS A 18 -10.06 -0.13 -1.98
C LYS A 18 -9.14 0.15 -3.17
N ALA A 19 -8.28 1.17 -3.09
CA ALA A 19 -7.29 1.44 -4.11
C ALA A 19 -6.26 0.31 -4.27
N VAL A 20 -5.74 -0.22 -3.16
CA VAL A 20 -4.80 -1.34 -3.15
C VAL A 20 -5.41 -2.61 -3.75
N ARG A 21 -6.67 -2.92 -3.42
CA ARG A 21 -7.42 -4.05 -4.00
C ARG A 21 -7.64 -3.92 -5.51
N ARG A 22 -7.62 -2.69 -6.04
CA ARG A 22 -7.67 -2.40 -7.49
C ARG A 22 -6.29 -2.42 -8.16
N GLY A 23 -5.26 -2.88 -7.46
CA GLY A 23 -3.89 -2.99 -7.96
C GLY A 23 -3.03 -1.74 -7.73
N GLN A 24 -3.53 -0.69 -7.09
CA GLN A 24 -2.75 0.51 -6.86
C GLN A 24 -1.71 0.30 -5.75
N SER A 25 -0.48 0.76 -5.97
CA SER A 25 0.58 0.77 -4.95
C SER A 25 0.72 2.16 -4.30
N LEU A 26 0.87 2.16 -2.97
CA LEU A 26 1.02 3.34 -2.12
C LEU A 26 2.44 3.41 -1.54
N LEU A 27 2.97 4.62 -1.41
CA LEU A 27 4.17 4.94 -0.64
C LEU A 27 3.72 5.65 0.63
N LEU A 28 3.89 5.03 1.79
CA LEU A 28 3.59 5.66 3.06
C LEU A 28 4.73 6.57 3.49
N THR A 29 4.39 7.76 3.97
CA THR A 29 5.37 8.74 4.44
C THR A 29 5.09 9.23 5.86
N GLU A 30 6.14 9.63 6.56
CA GLU A 30 6.09 10.36 7.83
C GLU A 30 6.89 11.66 7.70
N ARG A 31 6.24 12.80 7.94
CA ARG A 31 6.86 14.14 7.72
C ARG A 31 7.54 14.25 6.34
N GLY A 32 6.91 13.69 5.31
CA GLY A 32 7.41 13.67 3.93
C GLY A 32 8.44 12.57 3.62
N LYS A 33 8.96 11.86 4.63
CA LYS A 33 9.96 10.80 4.44
C LYS A 33 9.29 9.45 4.17
N PRO A 34 9.67 8.70 3.13
CA PRO A 34 9.14 7.36 2.88
C PRO A 34 9.46 6.39 4.02
N VAL A 35 8.48 5.57 4.42
CA VAL A 35 8.64 4.57 5.49
C VAL A 35 8.14 3.18 5.12
N ALA A 36 7.19 3.07 4.19
CA ALA A 36 6.66 1.78 3.79
C ALA A 36 6.05 1.82 2.38
N LYS A 37 5.92 0.65 1.77
CA LYS A 37 5.15 0.45 0.54
C LYS A 37 3.96 -0.46 0.86
N VAL A 38 2.78 -0.07 0.42
CA VAL A 38 1.57 -0.90 0.54
C VAL A 38 1.11 -1.24 -0.87
N GLY A 39 0.98 -2.52 -1.16
CA GLY A 39 0.49 -3.03 -2.43
C GLY A 39 -0.26 -4.33 -2.22
N GLN A 40 -0.92 -4.78 -3.28
CA GLN A 40 -1.59 -6.07 -3.28
C GLN A 40 -0.54 -7.18 -3.09
N ILE A 41 -0.78 -8.09 -2.16
CA ILE A 41 0.05 -9.29 -2.01
C ILE A 41 -0.20 -10.16 -3.23
N ARG A 42 0.84 -10.37 -4.04
CA ARG A 42 0.84 -11.37 -5.11
C ARG A 42 1.56 -12.58 -4.58
N THR A 43 0.80 -13.56 -4.09
CA THR A 43 1.36 -14.89 -3.83
C THR A 43 1.74 -15.48 -5.18
N ARG A 44 3.04 -15.67 -5.42
CA ARG A 44 3.47 -16.57 -6.48
C ARG A 44 3.08 -17.97 -6.02
N ALA A 45 2.33 -18.72 -6.83
CA ALA A 45 2.08 -20.12 -6.53
C ALA A 45 3.43 -20.78 -6.22
N PRO A 46 3.55 -21.57 -5.13
CA PRO A 46 4.78 -22.30 -4.87
C PRO A 46 5.08 -23.12 -6.13
N ASN A 47 6.27 -22.95 -6.69
CA ASN A 47 6.71 -23.73 -7.85
C ASN A 47 6.52 -25.21 -7.50
N SER A 48 5.59 -25.87 -8.16
CA SER A 48 5.56 -27.32 -8.24
C SER A 48 6.79 -27.73 -9.06
N LEU A 49 7.88 -28.08 -8.36
CA LEU A 49 9.00 -28.85 -8.90
C LEU A 49 8.70 -30.34 -8.70
#